data_AF-A0A969GMI2-F1
#
_entry.id   AF-A0A969GMI2-F1
#
_cell.length_a   1.000
_cell.length_b   1.000
_cell.length_c   1.000
_cell.angle_alpha   90.00
_cell.angle_beta   90.00
_cell.angle_gamma   90.00
#
_symmetry.space_group_name_H-M   'P 1'
#
loop_
_entity.id
_entity.type
_entity.pdbx_description
1 polymer ?
#
loop_
_entity_poly.entity_id
_entity_poly.type
_entity_poly.pdbx_seq_one_letter_code
_entity_poly.pdbx_strand_id
1 'polypeptide(L)'
;MLLTWRSESIPASHSLRQLVSEMQRSRHLHRVTLERLDRDAVELLVTAAQIDKTIDRAELAAHLDREAEGLPLFIVEYLDLIAAGKHSAQADNWQLPATISELLRARLSNVSEMEQQLLATAAVIGRSFDFDVLSAVSGRSEDESVSALEALTARGLIRESDSTNTDVITYDFYHEQFRGLVYHEMNAARRRLLHRRVAEALHTIARRVGQDLGELSGQLAQHWELGGAPEQAAEYYALAGGHSRTLHANQAALAQFQKALALGRTDRAALHTAIADLHTLSGDYAAARRSYETAAALADEGELAEIEYALGRLCNRLGEWDAAEASFAEALERSADPQSQARIYADWSLSAFQNGDADRARQLAGDSLQQAILADDISALAQSHNIVGILSRRDGRLDRAIDHGESSLAAADAFDDLAAA
;
A
#
# COMPACT_ATOMS: atom_id res chain seq x y z
N MET A 1 -5.03 -52.35 -13.19
CA MET A 1 -5.98 -51.72 -12.25
C MET A 1 -5.71 -50.23 -12.28
N LEU A 2 -6.72 -49.40 -12.54
CA LEU A 2 -6.62 -47.95 -12.44
C LEU A 2 -7.25 -47.53 -11.11
N LEU A 3 -6.52 -46.81 -10.28
CA LEU A 3 -6.99 -46.26 -9.02
C LEU A 3 -6.88 -44.73 -9.10
N THR A 4 -7.94 -44.04 -8.71
CA THR A 4 -7.96 -42.59 -8.58
C THR A 4 -8.35 -42.25 -7.16
N TRP A 5 -7.57 -41.41 -6.49
CA TRP A 5 -7.90 -40.94 -5.15
C TRP A 5 -7.41 -39.51 -4.93
N ARG A 6 -8.00 -38.87 -3.93
CA ARG A 6 -7.56 -37.57 -3.39
C ARG A 6 -6.61 -37.81 -2.24
N SER A 7 -5.40 -37.26 -2.32
CA SER A 7 -4.35 -37.53 -1.32
C SER A 7 -4.75 -37.00 0.05
N GLU A 8 -5.47 -35.89 0.08
CA GLU A 8 -6.05 -35.22 1.25
C GLU A 8 -7.21 -35.99 1.89
N SER A 9 -7.91 -36.84 1.14
CA SER A 9 -9.05 -37.63 1.66
C SER A 9 -8.62 -38.99 2.21
N ILE A 10 -7.34 -39.33 2.12
CA ILE A 10 -6.80 -40.61 2.55
C ILE A 10 -5.77 -40.36 3.65
N PRO A 11 -6.07 -40.63 4.93
CA PRO A 11 -5.13 -40.41 6.03
C PRO A 11 -3.90 -41.31 5.90
N ALA A 12 -2.82 -40.94 6.60
CA ALA A 12 -1.54 -41.67 6.56
C ALA A 12 -1.68 -43.16 6.92
N SER A 13 -2.62 -43.50 7.80
CA SER A 13 -2.91 -44.86 8.28
C SER A 13 -3.76 -45.71 7.32
N HIS A 14 -4.26 -45.13 6.23
CA HIS A 14 -5.17 -45.84 5.33
C HIS A 14 -4.45 -46.95 4.54
N SER A 15 -5.06 -48.14 4.48
CA SER A 15 -4.49 -49.34 3.82
C SER A 15 -4.08 -49.09 2.36
N LEU A 16 -4.79 -48.22 1.65
CA LEU A 16 -4.43 -47.80 0.29
C LEU A 16 -3.02 -47.18 0.20
N ARG A 17 -2.59 -46.36 1.19
CA ARG A 17 -1.23 -45.79 1.19
C ARG A 17 -0.17 -46.88 1.41
N GLN A 18 -0.48 -47.88 2.22
CA GLN A 18 0.39 -49.04 2.41
C GLN A 18 0.51 -49.85 1.10
N LEU A 19 -0.61 -50.16 0.46
CA LEU A 19 -0.65 -50.85 -0.84
C LEU A 19 0.16 -50.09 -1.91
N VAL A 20 -0.04 -48.78 -2.01
CA VAL A 20 0.71 -47.90 -2.93
C VAL A 20 2.21 -47.97 -2.65
N SER A 21 2.61 -47.92 -1.38
CA SER A 21 4.02 -48.01 -0.97
C SER A 21 4.64 -49.39 -1.26
N GLU A 22 3.88 -50.47 -1.17
CA GLU A 22 4.30 -51.83 -1.53
C GLU A 22 4.40 -52.00 -3.06
N MET A 23 3.44 -51.48 -3.82
CA MET A 23 3.46 -51.50 -5.29
C MET A 23 4.57 -50.62 -5.86
N GLN A 24 4.87 -49.50 -5.22
CA GLN A 24 6.00 -48.63 -5.58
C GLN A 24 7.33 -49.34 -5.34
N ARG A 25 7.51 -50.00 -4.19
CA ARG A 25 8.71 -50.81 -3.88
C ARG A 25 8.91 -51.97 -4.85
N SER A 26 7.84 -52.64 -5.26
CA SER A 26 7.88 -53.73 -6.23
C SER A 26 7.95 -53.27 -7.70
N ARG A 27 7.98 -51.96 -7.99
CA ARG A 27 7.98 -51.36 -9.34
C ARG A 27 6.77 -51.73 -10.22
N HIS A 28 5.64 -52.06 -9.63
CA HIS A 28 4.38 -52.34 -10.34
C HIS A 28 3.40 -51.14 -10.31
N LEU A 29 3.85 -49.98 -9.81
CA LEU A 29 3.06 -48.75 -9.75
C LEU A 29 3.56 -47.74 -10.79
N HIS A 30 2.65 -47.24 -11.61
CA HIS A 30 2.82 -45.99 -12.33
C HIS A 30 1.91 -44.94 -11.70
N ARG A 31 2.51 -43.92 -11.08
CA ARG A 31 1.78 -42.84 -10.42
C ARG A 31 1.78 -41.61 -11.31
N VAL A 32 0.59 -41.13 -11.64
CA VAL A 32 0.38 -39.84 -12.28
C VAL A 32 -0.23 -38.91 -11.25
N THR A 33 0.52 -37.87 -10.85
CA THR A 33 -0.01 -36.81 -10.01
C THR A 33 -0.61 -35.75 -10.95
N LEU A 34 -1.88 -35.41 -10.74
CA LEU A 34 -2.52 -34.34 -11.50
C LEU A 34 -2.17 -33.01 -10.81
N GLU A 35 -1.37 -32.20 -11.49
CA GLU A 35 -1.01 -30.87 -11.05
C GLU A 35 -2.07 -29.85 -11.50
N ARG A 36 -1.96 -28.61 -11.00
CA ARG A 36 -2.76 -27.49 -11.52
C ARG A 36 -2.42 -27.28 -12.99
N LEU A 37 -3.41 -26.85 -13.76
CA LEU A 37 -3.19 -26.48 -15.15
C LEU A 37 -2.28 -25.25 -15.19
N ASP A 38 -1.29 -25.32 -16.07
CA ASP A 38 -0.50 -24.15 -16.42
C ASP A 38 -1.30 -23.21 -17.33
N ARG A 39 -0.76 -22.01 -17.51
CA ARG A 39 -1.39 -20.96 -18.32
C ARG A 39 -1.71 -21.43 -19.74
N ASP A 40 -0.81 -22.19 -20.37
CA ASP A 40 -0.99 -22.70 -21.73
C ASP A 40 -2.19 -23.66 -21.80
N ALA A 41 -2.37 -24.52 -20.79
CA ALA A 41 -3.53 -25.39 -20.69
C ALA A 41 -4.83 -24.61 -20.42
N VAL A 42 -4.80 -23.53 -19.63
CA VAL A 42 -5.95 -22.64 -19.45
C VAL A 42 -6.33 -21.99 -20.78
N GLU A 43 -5.36 -21.44 -21.52
CA GLU A 43 -5.58 -20.81 -22.83
C GLU A 43 -6.16 -21.81 -23.85
N LEU A 44 -5.72 -23.08 -23.80
CA LEU A 44 -6.27 -24.15 -24.62
C LEU A 44 -7.75 -24.43 -24.29
N LEU A 45 -8.12 -24.46 -23.00
CA LEU A 45 -9.50 -24.64 -22.58
C LEU A 45 -10.39 -23.47 -23.01
N VAL A 46 -9.94 -22.23 -22.83
CA VAL A 46 -10.65 -21.03 -23.30
C VAL A 46 -10.83 -21.06 -24.81
N THR A 47 -9.81 -21.52 -25.54
CA THR A 47 -9.88 -21.62 -27.00
C THR A 47 -10.90 -22.66 -27.47
N ALA A 48 -10.99 -23.78 -26.76
CA ALA A 48 -11.95 -24.84 -27.05
C ALA A 48 -13.38 -24.50 -26.62
N ALA A 49 -13.57 -23.54 -25.72
CA ALA A 49 -14.88 -23.16 -25.20
C ALA A 49 -15.78 -22.50 -26.26
N GLN A 50 -17.08 -22.80 -26.19
CA GLN A 50 -18.12 -22.23 -27.04
C GLN A 50 -18.62 -20.88 -26.51
N ILE A 51 -17.71 -19.92 -26.41
CA ILE A 51 -17.98 -18.55 -25.95
C ILE A 51 -18.06 -17.56 -27.12
N ASP A 52 -18.71 -16.42 -26.90
CA ASP A 52 -18.85 -15.35 -27.91
C ASP A 52 -17.47 -14.92 -28.45
N LYS A 53 -17.39 -14.73 -29.77
CA LYS A 53 -16.17 -14.33 -30.47
C LYS A 53 -15.77 -12.88 -30.19
N THR A 54 -16.69 -12.05 -29.67
CA THR A 54 -16.37 -10.68 -29.27
C THR A 54 -15.59 -10.59 -27.96
N ILE A 55 -15.55 -11.69 -27.18
CA ILE A 55 -14.80 -11.74 -25.93
C ILE A 55 -13.31 -11.88 -26.23
N ASP A 56 -12.49 -11.04 -25.61
CA ASP A 56 -11.03 -11.21 -25.65
C ASP A 56 -10.63 -12.48 -24.88
N ARG A 57 -10.19 -13.49 -25.62
CA ARG A 57 -9.82 -14.80 -25.07
C ARG A 57 -8.53 -14.75 -24.25
N ALA A 58 -7.59 -13.86 -24.60
CA ALA A 58 -6.33 -13.74 -23.87
C ALA A 58 -6.57 -13.08 -22.51
N GLU A 59 -7.40 -12.03 -22.48
CA GLU A 59 -7.83 -11.39 -21.25
C GLU A 59 -8.63 -12.36 -20.36
N LEU A 60 -9.57 -13.09 -20.95
CA LEU A 60 -10.36 -14.10 -20.24
C LEU A 60 -9.49 -15.22 -19.66
N ALA A 61 -8.52 -15.74 -20.42
CA ALA A 61 -7.61 -16.77 -19.93
C ALA A 61 -6.76 -16.26 -18.76
N ALA A 62 -6.24 -15.03 -18.86
CA ALA A 62 -5.49 -14.42 -17.77
C ALA A 62 -6.35 -14.18 -16.51
N HIS A 63 -7.63 -13.83 -16.68
CA HIS A 63 -8.56 -13.68 -15.58
C HIS A 63 -8.90 -15.04 -14.93
N LEU A 64 -9.19 -16.06 -15.74
CA LEU A 64 -9.43 -17.44 -15.28
C LEU A 64 -8.24 -18.04 -14.54
N ASP A 65 -7.02 -17.82 -15.03
CA ASP A 65 -5.82 -18.32 -14.37
C ASP A 65 -5.70 -17.77 -12.95
N ARG A 66 -5.99 -16.46 -12.76
CA ARG A 66 -6.03 -15.83 -11.42
C ARG A 66 -7.20 -16.34 -10.56
N GLU A 67 -8.40 -16.41 -11.12
CA GLU A 67 -9.62 -16.75 -10.38
C GLU A 67 -9.81 -18.24 -10.10
N ALA A 68 -9.26 -19.12 -10.93
CA ALA A 68 -9.36 -20.56 -10.75
C ALA A 68 -8.07 -21.18 -10.23
N GLU A 69 -6.95 -20.43 -10.25
CA GLU A 69 -5.62 -20.89 -9.86
C GLU A 69 -5.24 -22.23 -10.53
N GLY A 70 -5.53 -22.36 -11.84
CA GLY A 70 -5.28 -23.59 -12.59
C GLY A 70 -6.13 -24.81 -12.19
N LEU A 71 -7.20 -24.65 -11.39
CA LEU A 71 -8.09 -25.76 -11.04
C LEU A 71 -9.04 -26.09 -12.21
N PRO A 72 -8.92 -27.28 -12.85
CA PRO A 72 -9.71 -27.60 -14.05
C PRO A 72 -11.22 -27.45 -13.86
N LEU A 73 -11.75 -27.91 -12.72
CA LEU A 73 -13.18 -27.83 -12.42
C LEU A 73 -13.66 -26.36 -12.38
N PHE A 74 -12.86 -25.47 -11.79
CA PHE A 74 -13.23 -24.06 -11.67
C PHE A 74 -13.24 -23.39 -13.04
N ILE A 75 -12.22 -23.67 -13.85
CA ILE A 75 -12.11 -23.12 -15.20
C ILE A 75 -13.32 -23.52 -16.04
N VAL A 76 -13.69 -24.81 -16.03
CA VAL A 76 -14.82 -25.33 -16.81
C VAL A 76 -16.14 -24.72 -16.35
N GLU A 77 -16.41 -24.66 -15.05
CA GLU A 77 -17.66 -24.09 -14.52
C GLU A 77 -17.81 -22.60 -14.87
N TYR A 78 -16.72 -21.81 -14.79
CA TYR A 78 -16.76 -20.41 -15.22
C TYR A 78 -16.99 -20.28 -16.73
N LEU A 79 -16.29 -21.08 -17.54
CA LEU A 79 -16.48 -21.10 -18.99
C LEU A 79 -17.92 -21.47 -19.38
N ASP A 80 -18.52 -22.45 -18.70
CA ASP A 80 -19.91 -22.87 -18.93
C ASP A 80 -20.91 -21.76 -18.57
N LEU A 81 -20.68 -21.03 -17.46
CA LEU A 81 -21.52 -19.88 -17.09
C LEU A 81 -21.41 -18.72 -18.09
N ILE A 82 -20.20 -18.45 -18.59
CA ILE A 82 -19.96 -17.42 -19.61
C ILE A 82 -20.61 -17.83 -20.94
N ALA A 83 -20.42 -19.07 -21.38
CA ALA A 83 -21.04 -19.60 -22.59
C ALA A 83 -22.58 -19.56 -22.51
N ALA A 84 -23.14 -19.78 -21.32
CA ALA A 84 -24.58 -19.66 -21.06
C ALA A 84 -25.09 -18.21 -20.92
N GLY A 85 -24.22 -17.20 -21.01
CA GLY A 85 -24.57 -15.79 -20.83
C GLY A 85 -25.01 -15.43 -19.41
N LYS A 86 -24.72 -16.28 -18.42
CA LYS A 86 -25.05 -16.09 -17.00
C LYS A 86 -23.95 -15.37 -16.23
N HIS A 87 -22.77 -15.23 -16.83
CA HIS A 87 -21.63 -14.53 -16.27
C HIS A 87 -20.99 -13.67 -17.35
N SER A 88 -20.66 -12.41 -17.01
CA SER A 88 -19.91 -11.53 -17.91
C SER A 88 -18.42 -11.87 -17.83
N ALA A 89 -17.76 -11.98 -18.97
CA ALA A 89 -16.31 -12.21 -19.04
C ALA A 89 -15.51 -10.97 -18.57
N GLN A 90 -16.09 -9.78 -18.72
CA GLN A 90 -15.48 -8.49 -18.36
C GLN A 90 -15.87 -8.01 -16.95
N ALA A 91 -16.60 -8.80 -16.17
CA ALA A 91 -16.88 -8.43 -14.79
C ALA A 91 -15.59 -8.51 -13.96
N ASP A 92 -15.29 -7.47 -13.19
CA ASP A 92 -14.13 -7.48 -12.29
C ASP A 92 -14.31 -8.42 -11.10
N ASN A 93 -15.55 -8.76 -10.74
CA ASN A 93 -15.86 -9.53 -9.55
C ASN A 93 -16.76 -10.72 -9.90
N TRP A 94 -16.16 -11.88 -10.11
CA TRP A 94 -16.87 -13.08 -10.51
C TRP A 94 -17.56 -13.74 -9.33
N GLN A 95 -18.83 -14.08 -9.52
CA GLN A 95 -19.56 -14.84 -8.51
C GLN A 95 -19.15 -16.29 -8.59
N LEU A 96 -18.84 -16.88 -7.44
CA LEU A 96 -18.48 -18.28 -7.35
C LEU A 96 -19.63 -19.15 -7.92
N PRO A 97 -19.37 -20.03 -8.92
CA PRO A 97 -20.37 -20.93 -9.47
C PRO A 97 -21.07 -21.75 -8.39
N ALA A 98 -22.36 -22.01 -8.57
CA ALA A 98 -23.17 -22.75 -7.59
C ALA A 98 -22.61 -24.14 -7.31
N THR A 99 -22.21 -24.88 -8.35
CA THR A 99 -21.60 -26.22 -8.26
C THR A 99 -20.33 -26.20 -7.40
N ILE A 100 -19.49 -25.18 -7.58
CA ILE A 100 -18.26 -25.01 -6.81
C ILE A 100 -18.59 -24.64 -5.37
N SER A 101 -19.53 -23.72 -5.17
CA SER A 101 -20.00 -23.32 -3.84
C SER A 101 -20.53 -24.53 -3.06
N GLU A 102 -21.33 -25.39 -3.68
CA GLU A 102 -21.85 -26.63 -3.09
C GLU A 102 -20.73 -27.62 -2.74
N LEU A 103 -19.75 -27.79 -3.63
CA LEU A 103 -18.58 -28.65 -3.37
C LEU A 103 -17.77 -28.14 -2.19
N LEU A 104 -17.50 -26.84 -2.11
CA LEU A 104 -16.75 -26.23 -1.03
C LEU A 104 -17.53 -26.25 0.29
N ARG A 105 -18.86 -26.07 0.27
CA ARG A 105 -19.73 -26.28 1.45
C ARG A 105 -19.72 -27.72 1.94
N ALA A 106 -19.74 -28.69 1.03
CA ALA A 106 -19.61 -30.10 1.41
C ALA A 106 -18.26 -30.42 2.07
N ARG A 107 -17.21 -29.63 1.77
CA ARG A 107 -15.94 -29.72 2.50
C ARG A 107 -16.04 -29.13 3.92
N LEU A 108 -16.86 -28.11 4.12
CA LEU A 108 -17.13 -27.52 5.43
C LEU A 108 -18.08 -28.36 6.30
N SER A 109 -18.95 -29.19 5.72
CA SER A 109 -19.95 -29.94 6.51
C SER A 109 -19.37 -30.93 7.53
N ASN A 110 -18.08 -31.26 7.41
CA ASN A 110 -17.38 -32.19 8.30
C ASN A 110 -16.35 -31.49 9.21
N VAL A 111 -16.42 -30.16 9.32
CA VAL A 111 -15.63 -29.42 10.32
C VAL A 111 -16.41 -29.24 11.62
N SER A 112 -15.72 -29.32 12.75
CA SER A 112 -16.29 -29.02 14.07
C SER A 112 -16.59 -27.51 14.18
N GLU A 113 -17.43 -27.13 15.15
CA GLU A 113 -17.72 -25.72 15.41
C GLU A 113 -16.44 -24.92 15.73
N MET A 114 -15.50 -25.53 16.46
CA MET A 114 -14.21 -24.92 16.78
C MET A 114 -13.37 -24.68 15.52
N GLU A 115 -13.23 -25.68 14.67
CA GLU A 115 -12.52 -25.59 13.39
C GLU A 115 -13.15 -24.53 12.47
N GLN A 116 -14.48 -24.46 12.42
CA GLN A 116 -15.21 -23.44 11.67
C GLN A 116 -14.96 -22.03 12.19
N GLN A 117 -14.88 -21.85 13.52
CA GLN A 117 -14.56 -20.54 14.11
C GLN A 117 -13.12 -20.11 13.81
N LEU A 118 -12.17 -21.04 13.78
CA LEU A 118 -10.78 -20.75 13.37
C LEU A 118 -10.71 -20.41 11.88
N LEU A 119 -11.36 -21.18 11.01
CA LEU A 119 -11.43 -20.87 9.57
C LEU A 119 -12.06 -19.50 9.32
N ALA A 120 -13.14 -19.17 10.03
CA ALA A 120 -13.77 -17.86 9.94
C ALA A 120 -12.82 -16.73 10.36
N THR A 121 -12.03 -16.95 11.41
CA THR A 121 -11.03 -15.98 11.89
C THR A 121 -9.89 -15.82 10.88
N ALA A 122 -9.31 -16.93 10.45
CA ALA A 122 -8.27 -16.98 9.42
C ALA A 122 -8.73 -16.28 8.13
N ALA A 123 -9.97 -16.52 7.69
CA ALA A 123 -10.52 -15.92 6.49
C ALA A 123 -10.63 -14.38 6.57
N VAL A 124 -10.81 -13.83 7.78
CA VAL A 124 -10.76 -12.39 8.02
C VAL A 124 -9.33 -11.87 8.04
N ILE A 125 -8.37 -12.59 8.63
CA ILE A 125 -6.95 -12.19 8.68
C ILE A 125 -6.38 -12.06 7.26
N GLY A 126 -6.59 -13.07 6.41
CA GLY A 126 -6.08 -13.05 5.04
C GLY A 126 -5.86 -14.45 4.46
N ARG A 127 -5.31 -14.50 3.24
CA ARG A 127 -4.92 -15.75 2.57
C ARG A 127 -3.84 -16.50 3.34
N SER A 128 -2.84 -15.75 3.78
CA SER A 128 -1.77 -16.19 4.67
C SER A 128 -1.99 -15.55 6.03
N PHE A 129 -1.84 -16.32 7.09
CA PHE A 129 -2.08 -15.86 8.45
C PHE A 129 -1.08 -16.45 9.44
N ASP A 130 -0.71 -15.62 10.40
CA ASP A 130 0.17 -15.97 11.51
C ASP A 130 -0.60 -16.69 12.63
N PHE A 131 0.06 -17.68 13.25
CA PHE A 131 -0.51 -18.45 14.34
C PHE A 131 -0.84 -17.60 15.56
N ASP A 132 0.04 -16.68 15.97
CA ASP A 132 -0.14 -15.86 17.17
C ASP A 132 -1.33 -14.90 16.99
N VAL A 133 -1.48 -14.31 15.81
CA VAL A 133 -2.64 -13.47 15.46
C VAL A 133 -3.93 -14.31 15.48
N LEU A 134 -3.94 -15.49 14.85
CA LEU A 134 -5.11 -16.36 14.84
C LEU A 134 -5.52 -16.76 16.26
N SER A 135 -4.55 -17.20 17.06
CA SER A 135 -4.75 -17.63 18.45
C SER A 135 -5.32 -16.49 19.29
N ALA A 136 -4.72 -15.31 19.22
CA ALA A 136 -5.17 -14.12 19.95
C ALA A 136 -6.62 -13.71 19.60
N VAL A 137 -7.00 -13.77 18.32
CA VAL A 137 -8.34 -13.36 17.86
C VAL A 137 -9.41 -14.40 18.17
N SER A 138 -9.05 -15.69 18.08
CA SER A 138 -9.97 -16.80 18.34
C SER A 138 -10.40 -16.87 19.80
N GLY A 139 -9.54 -16.43 20.73
CA GLY A 139 -9.76 -16.50 22.17
C GLY A 139 -9.73 -17.93 22.72
N ARG A 140 -9.09 -18.86 21.99
CA ARG A 140 -8.92 -20.27 22.35
C ARG A 140 -7.58 -20.50 23.04
N SER A 141 -7.45 -21.64 23.72
CA SER A 141 -6.14 -22.03 24.22
C SER A 141 -5.22 -22.40 23.04
N GLU A 142 -3.92 -22.39 23.31
CA GLU A 142 -2.91 -22.81 22.33
C GLU A 142 -3.15 -24.26 21.88
N ASP A 143 -3.38 -25.17 22.83
CA ASP A 143 -3.63 -26.60 22.57
C ASP A 143 -4.89 -26.85 21.72
N GLU A 144 -5.98 -26.12 22.01
CA GLU A 144 -7.21 -26.15 21.20
C GLU A 144 -6.93 -25.65 19.77
N SER A 145 -6.15 -24.57 19.65
CA SER A 145 -5.84 -23.95 18.36
C SER A 145 -4.98 -24.85 17.49
N VAL A 146 -3.92 -25.43 18.06
CA VAL A 146 -3.03 -26.38 17.39
C VAL A 146 -3.80 -27.61 16.95
N SER A 147 -4.58 -28.23 17.85
CA SER A 147 -5.39 -29.41 17.52
C SER A 147 -6.35 -29.16 16.36
N ALA A 148 -6.99 -27.99 16.33
CA ALA A 148 -7.88 -27.61 15.25
C ALA A 148 -7.12 -27.35 13.93
N LEU A 149 -5.95 -26.69 13.97
CA LEU A 149 -5.11 -26.46 12.80
C LEU A 149 -4.57 -27.77 12.21
N GLU A 150 -4.15 -28.72 13.03
CA GLU A 150 -3.75 -30.07 12.59
C GLU A 150 -4.91 -30.77 11.87
N ALA A 151 -6.12 -30.72 12.45
CA ALA A 151 -7.30 -31.33 11.86
C ALA A 151 -7.76 -30.63 10.56
N LEU A 152 -7.60 -29.32 10.45
CA LEU A 152 -7.86 -28.54 9.23
C LEU A 152 -6.82 -28.83 8.13
N THR A 153 -5.55 -28.97 8.51
CA THR A 153 -4.44 -29.32 7.62
C THR A 153 -4.59 -30.75 7.10
N ALA A 154 -4.95 -31.70 7.97
CA ALA A 154 -5.20 -33.08 7.58
C ALA A 154 -6.35 -33.23 6.56
N ARG A 155 -7.32 -32.30 6.60
CA ARG A 155 -8.42 -32.21 5.62
C ARG A 155 -8.05 -31.45 4.33
N GLY A 156 -6.87 -30.86 4.27
CA GLY A 156 -6.40 -30.06 3.12
C GLY A 156 -7.15 -28.74 2.94
N LEU A 157 -7.71 -28.18 4.02
CA LEU A 157 -8.40 -26.88 3.98
C LEU A 157 -7.41 -25.72 4.09
N ILE A 158 -6.37 -25.95 4.89
CA ILE A 158 -5.21 -25.07 5.06
C ILE A 158 -3.93 -25.90 4.90
N ARG A 159 -2.80 -25.22 4.81
CA ARG A 159 -1.47 -25.82 4.84
C ARG A 159 -0.55 -24.94 5.67
N GLU A 160 0.41 -25.56 6.35
CA GLU A 160 1.53 -24.81 6.92
C GLU A 160 2.39 -24.29 5.76
N SER A 161 2.82 -23.04 5.87
CA SER A 161 3.67 -22.40 4.87
C SER A 161 5.13 -22.71 5.17
N ASP A 162 5.90 -23.05 4.14
CA ASP A 162 7.35 -23.25 4.24
C ASP A 162 8.06 -21.90 4.42
N SER A 163 7.83 -21.25 5.57
CA SER A 163 8.48 -19.99 5.93
C SER A 163 9.97 -20.24 6.17
N THR A 164 10.83 -19.48 5.50
CA THR A 164 12.27 -19.45 5.79
C THR A 164 12.59 -18.74 7.11
N ASN A 165 11.60 -18.08 7.72
CA ASN A 165 11.74 -17.40 9.00
C ASN A 165 11.22 -18.33 10.12
N THR A 166 12.15 -18.91 10.88
CA THR A 166 11.87 -19.90 11.94
C THR A 166 11.14 -19.34 13.16
N ASP A 167 11.03 -18.01 13.29
CA ASP A 167 10.44 -17.39 14.48
C ASP A 167 8.91 -17.19 14.37
N VAL A 168 8.32 -17.40 13.18
CA VAL A 168 6.89 -17.14 12.93
C VAL A 168 6.26 -18.32 12.19
N ILE A 169 5.28 -18.96 12.82
CA ILE A 169 4.52 -20.07 12.23
C ILE A 169 3.36 -19.48 11.42
N THR A 170 3.37 -19.74 10.11
CA THR A 170 2.37 -19.21 9.17
C THR A 170 1.64 -20.33 8.46
N TYR A 171 0.37 -20.06 8.15
CA TYR A 171 -0.50 -20.98 7.42
C TYR A 171 -1.13 -20.25 6.23
N ASP A 172 -1.41 -21.02 5.19
CA ASP A 172 -2.15 -20.57 4.02
C ASP A 172 -3.46 -21.33 3.88
N PHE A 173 -4.50 -20.63 3.42
CA PHE A 173 -5.61 -21.30 2.75
C PHE A 173 -5.10 -22.03 1.51
N TYR A 174 -5.55 -23.26 1.32
CA TYR A 174 -5.12 -24.05 0.15
C TYR A 174 -5.58 -23.40 -1.18
N HIS A 175 -6.73 -22.72 -1.15
CA HIS A 175 -7.33 -22.01 -2.28
C HIS A 175 -7.99 -20.71 -1.83
N GLU A 176 -7.78 -19.63 -2.57
CA GLU A 176 -8.35 -18.31 -2.27
C GLU A 176 -9.89 -18.30 -2.28
N GLN A 177 -10.51 -19.07 -3.17
CA GLN A 177 -11.97 -19.13 -3.29
C GLN A 177 -12.61 -19.82 -2.09
N PHE A 178 -11.90 -20.75 -1.45
CA PHE A 178 -12.36 -21.37 -0.20
C PHE A 178 -12.35 -20.36 0.95
N ARG A 179 -11.29 -19.54 1.05
CA ARG A 179 -11.24 -18.41 1.99
C ARG A 179 -12.41 -17.46 1.74
N GLY A 180 -12.62 -17.08 0.47
CA GLY A 180 -13.72 -16.21 0.05
C GLY A 180 -15.09 -16.76 0.46
N LEU A 181 -15.35 -18.04 0.22
CA LEU A 181 -16.59 -18.69 0.66
C LEU A 181 -16.78 -18.58 2.18
N VAL A 182 -15.78 -18.98 2.96
CA VAL A 182 -15.83 -18.89 4.43
C VAL A 182 -16.07 -17.44 4.88
N TYR A 183 -15.43 -16.47 4.23
CA TYR A 183 -15.59 -15.05 4.51
C TYR A 183 -17.01 -14.54 4.24
N HIS A 184 -17.59 -14.93 3.09
CA HIS A 184 -18.90 -14.45 2.66
C HIS A 184 -20.09 -15.16 3.32
N GLU A 185 -19.92 -16.40 3.81
CA GLU A 185 -20.96 -17.10 4.58
C GLU A 185 -21.16 -16.52 5.99
N MET A 186 -20.17 -15.82 6.52
CA MET A 186 -20.36 -15.06 7.76
C MET A 186 -21.39 -13.95 7.56
N ASN A 187 -22.22 -13.72 8.57
CA ASN A 187 -23.05 -12.52 8.59
C ASN A 187 -22.18 -11.25 8.81
N ALA A 188 -22.73 -10.09 8.46
CA ALA A 188 -22.02 -8.81 8.56
C ALA A 188 -21.57 -8.48 10.00
N ALA A 189 -22.37 -8.84 11.02
CA ALA A 189 -22.02 -8.61 12.41
C ALA A 189 -20.78 -9.40 12.84
N ARG A 190 -20.68 -10.67 12.42
CA ARG A 190 -19.54 -11.54 12.70
C ARG A 190 -18.29 -11.05 12.00
N ARG A 191 -18.37 -10.66 10.72
CA ARG A 191 -17.25 -10.06 9.99
C ARG A 191 -16.74 -8.81 10.69
N ARG A 192 -17.63 -7.87 11.03
CA ARG A 192 -17.28 -6.64 11.73
C ARG A 192 -16.62 -6.89 13.09
N LEU A 193 -17.13 -7.85 13.86
CA LEU A 193 -16.52 -8.26 15.13
C LEU A 193 -15.10 -8.79 14.93
N LEU A 194 -14.90 -9.70 13.97
CA LEU A 194 -13.60 -10.31 13.72
C LEU A 194 -12.59 -9.31 13.16
N HIS A 195 -12.96 -8.43 12.23
CA HIS A 195 -12.05 -7.40 11.70
C HIS A 195 -11.50 -6.51 12.81
N ARG A 196 -12.36 -6.06 13.73
CA ARG A 196 -11.92 -5.29 14.89
C ARG A 196 -10.97 -6.07 15.80
N ARG A 197 -11.27 -7.33 16.11
CA ARG A 197 -10.37 -8.17 16.93
C ARG A 197 -9.02 -8.42 16.26
N VAL A 198 -9.02 -8.60 14.93
CA VAL A 198 -7.76 -8.74 14.17
C VAL A 198 -6.94 -7.46 14.26
N ALA A 199 -7.55 -6.28 14.11
CA ALA A 199 -6.86 -5.01 14.28
C ALA A 199 -6.25 -4.86 15.68
N GLU A 200 -7.01 -5.21 16.73
CA GLU A 200 -6.55 -5.20 18.13
C GLU A 200 -5.39 -6.16 18.36
N ALA A 201 -5.44 -7.37 17.79
CA ALA A 201 -4.40 -8.38 17.93
C ALA A 201 -3.11 -7.96 17.21
N LEU A 202 -3.21 -7.55 15.94
CA LEU A 202 -2.08 -7.06 15.15
C LEU A 202 -1.39 -5.88 15.84
N HIS A 203 -2.16 -4.90 16.31
CA HIS A 203 -1.62 -3.75 17.03
C HIS A 203 -0.88 -4.17 18.32
N THR A 204 -1.47 -5.08 19.09
CA THR A 204 -0.89 -5.56 20.36
C THR A 204 0.42 -6.33 20.14
N ILE A 205 0.44 -7.23 19.15
CA ILE A 205 1.60 -8.06 18.82
C ILE A 205 2.74 -7.18 18.28
N ALA A 206 2.43 -6.27 17.35
CA ALA A 206 3.42 -5.33 16.81
C ALA A 206 4.12 -4.53 17.92
N ARG A 207 3.36 -4.02 18.90
CA ARG A 207 3.92 -3.31 20.06
C ARG A 207 4.79 -4.19 20.96
N ARG A 208 4.45 -5.47 21.12
CA ARG A 208 5.22 -6.40 21.95
C ARG A 208 6.58 -6.72 21.32
N VAL A 209 6.61 -6.90 20.00
CA VAL A 209 7.82 -7.26 19.25
C VAL A 209 8.63 -6.03 18.83
N GLY A 210 8.08 -4.82 19.02
CA GLY A 210 8.73 -3.57 18.63
C GLY A 210 8.76 -3.38 17.11
N GLN A 211 7.81 -3.96 16.39
CA GLN A 211 7.70 -3.84 14.94
C GLN A 211 7.27 -2.41 14.56
N ASP A 212 7.79 -1.90 13.44
CA ASP A 212 7.37 -0.61 12.90
C ASP A 212 5.89 -0.67 12.49
N LEU A 213 5.09 0.21 13.11
CA LEU A 213 3.67 0.35 12.79
C LEU A 213 3.46 0.94 11.40
N GLY A 214 4.45 1.62 10.81
CA GLY A 214 4.40 2.11 9.44
C GLY A 214 4.12 1.00 8.43
N GLU A 215 4.80 -0.13 8.54
CA GLU A 215 4.62 -1.28 7.63
C GLU A 215 3.23 -1.92 7.75
N LEU A 216 2.70 -2.02 8.98
CA LEU A 216 1.40 -2.63 9.27
C LEU A 216 0.21 -1.66 9.13
N SER A 217 0.49 -0.35 9.05
CA SER A 217 -0.53 0.70 9.13
C SER A 217 -1.64 0.53 8.09
N GLY A 218 -1.31 0.16 6.86
CA GLY A 218 -2.31 -0.08 5.81
C GLY A 218 -3.25 -1.23 6.14
N GLN A 219 -2.71 -2.35 6.64
CA GLN A 219 -3.51 -3.50 7.06
C GLN A 219 -4.38 -3.14 8.28
N LEU A 220 -3.80 -2.50 9.29
CA LEU A 220 -4.53 -2.02 10.47
C LEU A 220 -5.70 -1.10 10.08
N ALA A 221 -5.46 -0.13 9.19
CA ALA A 221 -6.47 0.79 8.71
C ALA A 221 -7.67 0.08 8.09
N GLN A 222 -7.41 -0.89 7.21
CA GLN A 222 -8.45 -1.69 6.56
C GLN A 222 -9.27 -2.51 7.56
N HIS A 223 -8.61 -3.17 8.54
CA HIS A 223 -9.31 -3.93 9.56
C HIS A 223 -10.14 -3.04 10.50
N TRP A 224 -9.65 -1.86 10.87
CA TRP A 224 -10.43 -0.91 11.65
C TRP A 224 -11.65 -0.41 10.88
N GLU A 225 -11.50 -0.11 9.58
CA GLU A 225 -12.61 0.34 8.74
C GLU A 225 -13.68 -0.75 8.62
N LEU A 226 -13.30 -1.97 8.25
CA LEU A 226 -14.22 -3.11 8.14
C LEU A 226 -14.77 -3.55 9.50
N GLY A 227 -14.04 -3.26 10.59
CA GLY A 227 -14.49 -3.38 11.98
C GLY A 227 -15.49 -2.30 12.41
N GLY A 228 -15.72 -1.29 11.57
CA GLY A 228 -16.59 -0.16 11.81
C GLY A 228 -16.11 0.72 12.95
N ALA A 229 -14.81 0.99 12.97
CA ALA A 229 -14.11 1.90 13.87
C ALA A 229 -13.42 2.99 13.03
N PRO A 230 -14.19 3.95 12.47
CA PRO A 230 -13.70 4.88 11.45
C PRO A 230 -12.61 5.82 11.98
N GLU A 231 -12.66 6.21 13.25
CA GLU A 231 -11.65 7.10 13.87
C GLU A 231 -10.27 6.45 13.88
N GLN A 232 -10.17 5.20 14.36
CA GLN A 232 -8.92 4.43 14.31
C GLN A 232 -8.48 4.18 12.87
N ALA A 233 -9.41 3.82 11.98
CA ALA A 233 -9.10 3.61 10.58
C ALA A 233 -8.49 4.87 9.94
N ALA A 234 -9.05 6.05 10.24
CA ALA A 234 -8.56 7.32 9.73
C ALA A 234 -7.12 7.62 10.20
N GLU A 235 -6.81 7.36 11.47
CA GLU A 235 -5.46 7.48 12.02
C GLU A 235 -4.46 6.56 11.30
N TYR A 236 -4.79 5.28 11.15
CA TYR A 236 -3.90 4.34 10.49
C TYR A 236 -3.78 4.57 8.98
N TYR A 237 -4.82 5.08 8.30
CA TYR A 237 -4.71 5.48 6.91
C TYR A 237 -3.79 6.70 6.74
N ALA A 238 -3.80 7.66 7.67
CA ALA A 238 -2.86 8.77 7.65
C ALA A 238 -1.41 8.28 7.84
N LEU A 239 -1.19 7.36 8.80
CA LEU A 239 0.12 6.74 9.02
C LEU A 239 0.59 5.96 7.79
N ALA A 240 -0.30 5.18 7.17
CA ALA A 240 -0.03 4.43 5.96
C ALA A 240 0.33 5.33 4.78
N GLY A 241 -0.39 6.46 4.63
CA GLY A 241 -0.05 7.46 3.62
C GLY A 241 1.34 8.04 3.83
N GLY A 242 1.71 8.32 5.08
CA GLY A 242 3.04 8.78 5.46
C GLY A 242 4.13 7.77 5.08
N HIS A 243 3.94 6.49 5.45
CA HIS A 243 4.87 5.42 5.13
C HIS A 243 4.97 5.14 3.61
N SER A 244 3.85 5.09 2.89
CA SER A 244 3.86 4.93 1.43
C SER A 244 4.60 6.08 0.74
N ARG A 245 4.50 7.30 1.28
CA ARG A 245 5.24 8.47 0.77
C ARG A 245 6.75 8.32 0.95
N THR A 246 7.24 7.77 2.07
CA THR A 246 8.69 7.54 2.26
C THR A 246 9.23 6.47 1.31
N LEU A 247 8.39 5.51 0.91
CA LEU A 247 8.70 4.50 -0.09
C LEU A 247 8.48 4.96 -1.54
N HIS A 248 8.16 6.25 -1.77
CA HIS A 248 7.80 6.83 -3.07
C HIS A 248 6.61 6.17 -3.78
N ALA A 249 5.77 5.44 -3.06
CA ALA A 249 4.52 4.87 -3.54
C ALA A 249 3.41 5.96 -3.57
N ASN A 250 3.63 7.00 -4.37
CA ASN A 250 2.85 8.24 -4.36
C ASN A 250 1.33 8.03 -4.61
N GLN A 251 0.96 7.11 -5.50
CA GLN A 251 -0.47 6.80 -5.75
C GLN A 251 -1.14 6.12 -4.55
N ALA A 252 -0.43 5.20 -3.88
CA ALA A 252 -0.93 4.55 -2.67
C ALA A 252 -1.05 5.57 -1.52
N ALA A 253 -0.03 6.42 -1.35
CA ALA A 253 -0.04 7.49 -0.36
C ALA A 253 -1.23 8.44 -0.55
N LEU A 254 -1.48 8.87 -1.79
CA LEU A 254 -2.61 9.71 -2.14
C LEU A 254 -3.95 9.06 -1.76
N ALA A 255 -4.16 7.81 -2.17
CA ALA A 255 -5.38 7.07 -1.86
C ALA A 255 -5.60 6.91 -0.35
N GLN A 256 -4.53 6.64 0.40
CA GLN A 256 -4.58 6.48 1.86
C GLN A 256 -4.89 7.81 2.57
N PHE A 257 -4.25 8.92 2.20
CA PHE A 257 -4.57 10.23 2.77
C PHE A 257 -6.00 10.67 2.47
N GLN A 258 -6.48 10.45 1.24
CA GLN A 258 -7.88 10.72 0.87
C GLN A 258 -8.85 9.87 1.69
N LYS A 259 -8.51 8.60 1.95
CA LYS A 259 -9.30 7.71 2.79
C LYS A 259 -9.34 8.19 4.24
N ALA A 260 -8.20 8.65 4.79
CA ALA A 260 -8.14 9.23 6.12
C ALA A 260 -9.06 10.46 6.26
N LEU A 261 -9.03 11.37 5.27
CA LEU A 261 -9.93 12.53 5.22
C LEU A 261 -11.41 12.11 5.16
N ALA A 262 -11.74 11.14 4.30
CA ALA A 262 -13.12 10.65 4.14
C ALA A 262 -13.67 9.99 5.41
N LEU A 263 -12.80 9.42 6.26
CA LEU A 263 -13.15 8.80 7.53
C LEU A 263 -13.14 9.77 8.72
N GLY A 264 -12.88 11.06 8.48
CA GLY A 264 -13.03 12.12 9.48
C GLY A 264 -11.78 12.42 10.30
N ARG A 265 -10.57 12.15 9.77
CA ARG A 265 -9.32 12.56 10.41
C ARG A 265 -9.29 14.08 10.65
N THR A 266 -8.79 14.50 11.82
CA THR A 266 -8.84 15.90 12.30
C THR A 266 -7.70 16.78 11.81
N ASP A 267 -6.51 16.23 11.49
CA ASP A 267 -5.33 16.95 10.97
C ASP A 267 -5.48 17.30 9.48
N ARG A 268 -6.63 17.88 9.12
CA ARG A 268 -7.06 18.07 7.73
C ARG A 268 -6.12 18.98 6.94
N ALA A 269 -5.61 20.05 7.54
CA ALA A 269 -4.68 20.97 6.89
C ALA A 269 -3.41 20.21 6.47
N ALA A 270 -2.75 19.52 7.40
CA ALA A 270 -1.57 18.71 7.14
C ALA A 270 -1.80 17.63 6.07
N LEU A 271 -2.95 16.94 6.09
CA LEU A 271 -3.28 15.94 5.06
C LEU A 271 -3.48 16.57 3.67
N HIS A 272 -4.17 17.73 3.59
CA HIS A 272 -4.32 18.45 2.34
C HIS A 272 -2.98 18.97 1.80
N THR A 273 -2.07 19.42 2.66
CA THR A 273 -0.69 19.77 2.29
C THR A 273 0.05 18.56 1.71
N ALA A 274 0.02 17.40 2.40
CA ALA A 274 0.68 16.19 1.92
C ALA A 274 0.12 15.70 0.57
N ILE A 275 -1.20 15.80 0.38
CA ILE A 275 -1.85 15.53 -0.91
C ILE A 275 -1.36 16.52 -1.98
N ALA A 276 -1.30 17.82 -1.66
CA ALA A 276 -0.86 18.85 -2.59
C ALA A 276 0.60 18.64 -3.04
N ASP A 277 1.49 18.26 -2.11
CA ASP A 277 2.88 17.91 -2.41
C ASP A 277 2.96 16.75 -3.40
N LEU A 278 2.17 15.69 -3.18
CA LEU A 278 2.14 14.51 -4.07
C LEU A 278 1.62 14.86 -5.47
N HIS A 279 0.58 15.70 -5.57
CA HIS A 279 0.10 16.19 -6.86
C HIS A 279 1.11 17.11 -7.56
N THR A 280 1.87 17.89 -6.80
CA THR A 280 2.95 18.72 -7.34
C THR A 280 4.07 17.85 -7.92
N LEU A 281 4.40 16.73 -7.28
CA LEU A 281 5.39 15.76 -7.76
C LEU A 281 4.92 15.01 -9.01
N SER A 282 3.62 14.68 -9.12
CA SER A 282 3.06 14.01 -10.28
C SER A 282 2.75 14.95 -11.47
N GLY A 283 2.88 16.27 -11.26
CA GLY A 283 2.62 17.29 -12.28
C GLY A 283 1.16 17.71 -12.42
N ASP A 284 0.26 17.23 -11.55
CA ASP A 284 -1.14 17.68 -11.52
C ASP A 284 -1.27 18.96 -10.68
N TYR A 285 -0.74 20.06 -11.22
CA TYR A 285 -0.68 21.35 -10.55
C TYR A 285 -2.06 21.94 -10.22
N ALA A 286 -3.09 21.61 -11.03
CA ALA A 286 -4.45 22.08 -10.77
C ALA A 286 -5.02 21.44 -9.50
N ALA A 287 -4.80 20.14 -9.29
CA ALA A 287 -5.20 19.47 -8.05
C ALA A 287 -4.30 19.83 -6.87
N ALA A 288 -3.02 20.07 -7.09
CA ALA A 288 -2.11 20.58 -6.07
C ALA A 288 -2.59 21.94 -5.53
N ARG A 289 -2.89 22.90 -6.42
CA ARG A 289 -3.41 24.23 -6.05
C ARG A 289 -4.66 24.12 -5.18
N ARG A 290 -5.68 23.38 -5.63
CA ARG A 290 -6.91 23.18 -4.84
C ARG A 290 -6.65 22.60 -3.45
N SER A 291 -5.69 21.68 -3.36
CA SER A 291 -5.35 21.03 -2.09
C SER A 291 -4.60 21.98 -1.16
N TYR A 292 -3.64 22.77 -1.65
CA TYR A 292 -2.99 23.80 -0.84
C TYR A 292 -3.96 24.91 -0.41
N GLU A 293 -4.85 25.39 -1.29
CA GLU A 293 -5.87 26.39 -0.92
C GLU A 293 -6.82 25.85 0.16
N THR A 294 -7.18 24.57 0.06
CA THR A 294 -7.97 23.90 1.10
C THR A 294 -7.19 23.76 2.40
N ALA A 295 -5.88 23.45 2.32
CA ALA A 295 -5.01 23.38 3.49
C ALA A 295 -4.91 24.76 4.17
N ALA A 296 -4.64 25.83 3.42
CA ALA A 296 -4.55 27.20 3.92
C ALA A 296 -5.84 27.66 4.60
N ALA A 297 -7.00 27.31 4.05
CA ALA A 297 -8.30 27.64 4.63
C ALA A 297 -8.62 26.89 5.95
N LEU A 298 -7.91 25.79 6.22
CA LEU A 298 -8.11 24.94 7.41
C LEU A 298 -6.97 25.06 8.44
N ALA A 299 -5.85 25.66 8.05
CA ALA A 299 -4.64 25.77 8.85
C ALA A 299 -4.77 26.81 9.95
N ASP A 300 -4.09 26.56 11.07
CA ASP A 300 -3.85 27.60 12.08
C ASP A 300 -2.73 28.55 11.61
N GLU A 301 -2.60 29.73 12.25
CA GLU A 301 -1.63 30.76 11.84
C GLU A 301 -0.18 30.24 11.74
N GLY A 302 0.20 29.27 12.59
CA GLY A 302 1.54 28.67 12.59
C GLY A 302 1.84 27.73 11.42
N GLU A 303 0.82 27.12 10.80
CA GLU A 303 0.98 26.21 9.66
C GLU A 303 0.89 26.95 8.32
N LEU A 304 0.21 28.11 8.32
CA LEU A 304 -0.09 28.87 7.12
C LEU A 304 1.16 29.38 6.39
N ALA A 305 2.23 29.72 7.13
CA ALA A 305 3.48 30.19 6.52
C ALA A 305 4.09 29.16 5.55
N GLU A 306 4.15 27.89 5.95
CA GLU A 306 4.69 26.81 5.10
C GLU A 306 3.79 26.50 3.91
N ILE A 307 2.47 26.60 4.09
CA ILE A 307 1.49 26.37 3.02
C ILE A 307 1.58 27.49 1.97
N GLU A 308 1.65 28.75 2.39
CA GLU A 308 1.82 29.89 1.49
C GLU A 308 3.17 29.84 0.77
N TYR A 309 4.23 29.42 1.46
CA TYR A 309 5.53 29.20 0.81
C TYR A 309 5.42 28.12 -0.28
N ALA A 310 4.73 27.01 -0.01
CA ALA A 310 4.52 25.96 -1.00
C ALA A 310 3.65 26.43 -2.19
N LEU A 311 2.60 27.23 -1.94
CA LEU A 311 1.80 27.89 -2.97
C LEU A 311 2.65 28.82 -3.84
N GLY A 312 3.53 29.63 -3.24
CA GLY A 312 4.45 30.52 -3.95
C GLY A 312 5.33 29.76 -4.93
N ARG A 313 5.93 28.64 -4.49
CA ARG A 313 6.71 27.75 -5.39
C ARG A 313 5.86 27.11 -6.48
N LEU A 314 4.61 26.73 -6.20
CA LEU A 314 3.71 26.15 -7.19
C LEU A 314 3.35 27.18 -8.27
N CYS A 315 3.00 28.40 -7.88
CA CYS A 315 2.73 29.52 -8.79
C CYS A 315 3.96 29.85 -9.63
N ASN A 316 5.16 29.82 -9.04
CA ASN A 316 6.41 29.99 -9.75
C ASN A 316 6.59 28.93 -10.86
N ARG A 317 6.31 27.65 -10.57
CA ARG A 317 6.38 26.57 -11.58
C ARG A 317 5.38 26.75 -12.73
N LEU A 318 4.24 27.37 -12.45
CA LEU A 318 3.20 27.69 -13.44
C LEU A 318 3.50 28.96 -14.25
N GLY A 319 4.52 29.74 -13.86
CA GLY A 319 4.84 31.03 -14.46
C GLY A 319 3.89 32.16 -14.04
N GLU A 320 3.15 31.97 -12.95
CA GLU A 320 2.25 32.97 -12.37
C GLU A 320 3.00 33.84 -11.36
N TRP A 321 3.91 34.67 -11.86
CA TRP A 321 4.90 35.38 -11.03
C TRP A 321 4.27 36.33 -10.00
N ASP A 322 3.23 37.07 -10.37
CA ASP A 322 2.53 37.98 -9.45
C ASP A 322 1.86 37.22 -8.29
N ALA A 323 1.28 36.05 -8.58
CA ALA A 323 0.69 35.18 -7.56
C ALA A 323 1.76 34.53 -6.68
N ALA A 324 2.91 34.16 -7.26
CA ALA A 324 4.04 33.65 -6.51
C ALA A 324 4.58 34.70 -5.52
N GLU A 325 4.73 35.94 -5.97
CA GLU A 325 5.15 37.07 -5.13
C GLU A 325 4.17 37.32 -3.98
N ALA A 326 2.86 37.31 -4.23
CA ALA A 326 1.86 37.46 -3.19
C ALA A 326 1.97 36.38 -2.11
N SER A 327 2.05 35.09 -2.51
CA SER A 327 2.19 33.99 -1.56
C SER A 327 3.53 34.01 -0.81
N PHE A 328 4.64 34.39 -1.46
CA PHE A 328 5.92 34.53 -0.75
C PHE A 328 5.89 35.67 0.28
N ALA A 329 5.24 36.79 -0.03
CA ALA A 329 5.06 37.88 0.92
C ALA A 329 4.21 37.44 2.13
N GLU A 330 3.12 36.71 1.88
CA GLU A 330 2.26 36.15 2.94
C GLU A 330 2.99 35.13 3.82
N ALA A 331 3.79 34.25 3.22
CA ALA A 331 4.63 33.32 3.94
C ALA A 331 5.63 34.05 4.83
N LEU A 332 6.33 35.05 4.28
CA LEU A 332 7.37 35.80 4.96
C LEU A 332 6.82 36.61 6.15
N GLU A 333 5.65 37.24 6.01
CA GLU A 333 4.99 37.98 7.10
C GLU A 333 4.70 37.09 8.31
N ARG A 334 4.47 35.79 8.08
CA ARG A 334 4.10 34.80 9.10
C ARG A 334 5.30 33.98 9.59
N SER A 335 6.42 33.98 8.87
CA SER A 335 7.65 33.28 9.28
C SER A 335 8.37 34.05 10.39
N ALA A 336 8.54 33.41 11.55
CA ALA A 336 9.21 34.01 12.71
C ALA A 336 10.72 33.72 12.76
N ASP A 337 11.19 32.65 12.11
CA ASP A 337 12.57 32.19 12.19
C ASP A 337 13.41 32.61 10.96
N PRO A 338 14.69 33.02 11.16
CA PRO A 338 15.57 33.41 10.07
C PRO A 338 15.80 32.29 9.02
N GLN A 339 15.73 31.03 9.42
CA GLN A 339 15.96 29.90 8.50
C GLN A 339 14.86 29.83 7.42
N SER A 340 13.59 29.85 7.82
CA SER A 340 12.44 29.86 6.92
C SER A 340 12.44 31.12 6.05
N GLN A 341 12.74 32.29 6.62
CA GLN A 341 12.84 33.55 5.88
C GLN A 341 13.94 33.49 4.81
N ALA A 342 15.12 32.95 5.12
CA ALA A 342 16.21 32.80 4.16
C ALA A 342 15.77 31.99 2.94
N ARG A 343 15.08 30.87 3.17
CA ARG A 343 14.57 29.98 2.13
C ARG A 343 13.48 30.64 1.27
N ILE A 344 12.55 31.38 1.88
CA ILE A 344 11.51 32.13 1.15
C ILE A 344 12.16 33.20 0.26
N TYR A 345 13.10 33.99 0.79
CA TYR A 345 13.80 35.00 0.01
C TYR A 345 14.61 34.40 -1.15
N ALA A 346 15.23 33.24 -0.95
CA ALA A 346 15.98 32.53 -2.00
C ALA A 346 15.07 32.15 -3.18
N ASP A 347 13.94 31.48 -2.91
CA ASP A 347 13.01 31.05 -3.95
C ASP A 347 12.30 32.25 -4.61
N TRP A 348 11.95 33.28 -3.84
CA TRP A 348 11.39 34.52 -4.40
C TRP A 348 12.40 35.27 -5.27
N SER A 349 13.69 35.31 -4.89
CA SER A 349 14.75 35.86 -5.74
C SER A 349 14.82 35.13 -7.09
N LEU A 350 14.73 33.81 -7.08
CA LEU A 350 14.74 33.02 -8.31
C LEU A 350 13.49 33.29 -9.17
N SER A 351 12.32 33.43 -8.55
CA SER A 351 11.07 33.83 -9.22
C SER A 351 11.20 35.20 -9.90
N ALA A 352 11.68 36.22 -9.16
CA ALA A 352 11.90 37.56 -9.68
C ALA A 352 12.89 37.56 -10.86
N PHE A 353 13.95 36.75 -10.77
CA PHE A 353 14.90 36.57 -11.86
C PHE A 353 14.25 35.94 -13.11
N GLN A 354 13.39 34.93 -12.93
CA GLN A 354 12.66 34.28 -14.03
C GLN A 354 11.65 35.22 -14.69
N ASN A 355 11.03 36.11 -13.90
CA ASN A 355 10.15 37.19 -14.39
C ASN A 355 10.91 38.36 -15.05
N GLY A 356 12.24 38.38 -14.97
CA GLY A 356 13.10 39.40 -15.58
C GLY A 356 13.35 40.64 -14.73
N ASP A 357 12.91 40.66 -13.46
CA ASP A 357 13.20 41.74 -12.52
C ASP A 357 14.52 41.49 -11.79
N ALA A 358 15.62 41.87 -12.46
CA ALA A 358 16.97 41.67 -11.94
C ALA A 358 17.29 42.51 -10.69
N ASP A 359 16.66 43.68 -10.53
CA ASP A 359 16.89 44.53 -9.36
C ASP A 359 16.23 43.92 -8.12
N ARG A 360 14.98 43.46 -8.26
CA ARG A 360 14.26 42.78 -7.20
C ARG A 360 14.92 41.47 -6.82
N ALA A 361 15.34 40.67 -7.79
CA ALA A 361 16.08 39.43 -7.55
C ALA A 361 17.35 39.68 -6.73
N ARG A 362 18.14 40.72 -7.05
CA ARG A 362 19.35 41.06 -6.29
C ARG A 362 19.05 41.46 -4.84
N GLN A 363 18.00 42.23 -4.63
CA GLN A 363 17.59 42.62 -3.28
C GLN A 363 17.23 41.39 -2.45
N LEU A 364 16.32 40.55 -2.97
CA LEU A 364 15.86 39.32 -2.31
C LEU A 364 17.01 38.34 -2.04
N ALA A 365 17.96 38.19 -2.97
CA ALA A 365 19.15 37.36 -2.76
C ALA A 365 20.04 37.87 -1.62
N GLY A 366 20.16 39.19 -1.47
CA GLY A 366 20.86 39.81 -0.34
C GLY A 366 20.14 39.59 0.98
N ASP A 367 18.81 39.75 1.00
CA ASP A 367 17.97 39.49 2.17
C ASP A 367 18.05 38.02 2.59
N SER A 368 18.03 37.08 1.63
CA SER A 368 18.22 35.64 1.84
C SER A 368 19.56 35.35 2.53
N LEU A 369 20.66 35.91 2.03
CA LEU A 369 21.99 35.74 2.61
C LEU A 369 22.06 36.30 4.03
N GLN A 370 21.46 37.46 4.28
CA GLN A 370 21.43 38.05 5.62
C GLN A 370 20.69 37.14 6.60
N GLN A 371 19.54 36.59 6.21
CA GLN A 371 18.78 35.67 7.06
C GLN A 371 19.51 34.35 7.28
N ALA A 372 20.19 33.81 6.27
CA ALA A 372 21.00 32.60 6.40
C ALA A 372 22.16 32.78 7.40
N ILE A 373 22.82 33.96 7.40
CA ILE A 373 23.84 34.31 8.40
C ILE A 373 23.24 34.38 9.80
N LEU A 374 22.06 34.99 9.95
CA LEU A 374 21.38 35.09 11.25
C LEU A 374 20.92 33.73 11.78
N ALA A 375 20.57 32.80 10.89
CA ALA A 375 20.15 31.45 11.22
C ALA A 375 21.32 30.53 11.61
N ASP A 376 22.56 30.91 11.29
CA ASP A 376 23.74 30.02 11.32
C ASP A 376 23.50 28.72 10.51
N ASP A 377 22.71 28.81 9.43
CA ASP A 377 22.34 27.67 8.59
C ASP A 377 23.25 27.57 7.38
N ILE A 378 24.17 26.62 7.44
CA ILE A 378 25.16 26.34 6.39
C ILE A 378 24.51 25.99 5.05
N SER A 379 23.38 25.27 5.07
CA SER A 379 22.66 24.90 3.84
C SER A 379 22.01 26.12 3.19
N ALA A 380 21.35 26.96 4.00
CA ALA A 380 20.78 28.22 3.54
C ALA A 380 21.86 29.19 3.04
N LEU A 381 23.05 29.21 3.67
CA LEU A 381 24.21 30.00 3.23
C LEU A 381 24.68 29.54 1.84
N ALA A 382 24.87 28.24 1.64
CA ALA A 382 25.25 27.68 0.35
C ALA A 382 24.26 28.08 -0.74
N GLN A 383 22.95 27.90 -0.48
CA GLN A 383 21.90 28.27 -1.44
C GLN A 383 21.91 29.78 -1.76
N SER A 384 22.02 30.63 -0.74
CA SER A 384 22.03 32.09 -0.90
C SER A 384 23.22 32.56 -1.72
N HIS A 385 24.42 32.06 -1.41
CA HIS A 385 25.65 32.36 -2.16
C HIS A 385 25.54 31.91 -3.63
N ASN A 386 24.99 30.73 -3.89
CA ASN A 386 24.77 30.25 -5.25
C ASN A 386 23.86 31.20 -6.06
N ILE A 387 22.75 31.66 -5.48
CA ILE A 387 21.83 32.58 -6.14
C ILE A 387 22.52 33.92 -6.43
N VAL A 388 23.23 34.50 -5.45
CA VAL A 388 23.97 35.76 -5.65
C VAL A 388 25.05 35.61 -6.73
N GLY A 389 25.73 34.46 -6.78
CA GLY A 389 26.71 34.13 -7.81
C GLY A 389 26.09 34.07 -9.21
N ILE A 390 24.94 33.39 -9.36
CA ILE A 390 24.20 33.30 -10.63
C ILE A 390 23.81 34.70 -11.13
N LEU A 391 23.27 35.54 -10.25
CA LEU A 391 22.88 36.91 -10.57
C LEU A 391 24.09 37.78 -10.95
N SER A 392 25.20 37.67 -10.20
CA SER A 392 26.44 38.40 -10.48
C SER A 392 27.05 38.03 -11.83
N ARG A 393 27.00 36.74 -12.20
CA ARG A 393 27.45 36.26 -13.51
C ARG A 393 26.61 36.85 -14.64
N ARG A 394 25.29 36.93 -14.47
CA ARG A 394 24.38 37.51 -15.47
C ARG A 394 24.67 39.00 -15.71
N ASP A 395 25.03 39.72 -14.65
CA ASP A 395 25.41 41.14 -14.68
C ASP A 395 26.83 41.38 -15.22
N GLY A 396 27.58 40.33 -15.60
CA GLY A 396 28.96 40.43 -16.08
C GLY A 396 29.99 40.72 -14.98
N ARG A 397 29.60 40.63 -13.70
CA ARG A 397 30.49 40.82 -12.54
C ARG A 397 31.16 39.49 -12.18
N LEU A 398 32.06 39.05 -13.04
CA LEU A 398 32.65 37.71 -12.96
C LEU A 398 33.42 37.46 -11.66
N ASP A 399 34.19 38.44 -11.16
CA ASP A 399 34.95 38.29 -9.92
C ASP A 399 34.03 38.01 -8.72
N ARG A 400 32.95 38.79 -8.58
CA ARG A 400 31.92 38.54 -7.55
C ARG A 400 31.23 37.20 -7.74
N ALA A 401 30.97 36.80 -8.97
CA ALA A 401 30.35 35.51 -9.24
C ALA A 401 31.26 34.34 -8.79
N ILE A 402 32.57 34.47 -8.99
CA ILE A 402 33.58 33.50 -8.52
C ILE A 402 33.61 33.48 -6.99
N ASP A 403 33.73 34.63 -6.33
CA ASP A 403 33.79 34.71 -4.86
C ASP A 403 32.57 34.04 -4.19
N HIS A 404 31.37 34.32 -4.71
CA HIS A 404 30.13 33.73 -4.21
C HIS A 404 30.03 32.23 -4.57
N GLY A 405 30.54 31.81 -5.73
CA GLY A 405 30.61 30.39 -6.09
C GLY A 405 31.53 29.59 -5.17
N GLU A 406 32.71 30.13 -4.84
CA GLU A 406 33.64 29.52 -3.88
C GLU A 406 33.05 29.46 -2.48
N SER A 407 32.38 30.53 -2.03
CA SER A 407 31.70 30.56 -0.73
C SER A 407 30.55 29.55 -0.65
N SER A 408 29.78 29.39 -1.74
CA SER A 408 28.71 28.40 -1.83
C SER A 408 29.25 26.98 -1.75
N LEU A 409 30.36 26.69 -2.43
CA LEU A 409 31.00 25.37 -2.42
C LEU A 409 31.56 25.05 -1.04
N ALA A 410 32.28 25.99 -0.42
CA ALA A 410 32.84 25.82 0.92
C ALA A 410 31.74 25.54 1.98
N ALA A 411 30.59 26.20 1.86
CA ALA A 411 29.45 25.93 2.73
C ALA A 411 28.85 24.52 2.47
N ALA A 412 28.72 24.11 1.21
CA ALA A 412 28.21 22.77 0.88
C ALA A 412 29.14 21.65 1.40
N ASP A 413 30.46 21.80 1.23
CA ASP A 413 31.45 20.83 1.73
C ASP A 413 31.38 20.72 3.27
N ALA A 414 31.24 21.85 3.96
CA ALA A 414 31.09 21.86 5.42
C ALA A 414 29.78 21.21 5.90
N PHE A 415 28.71 21.30 5.11
CA PHE A 415 27.44 20.62 5.40
C PHE A 415 27.57 19.10 5.25
N ASP A 416 28.20 18.62 4.18
CA ASP A 416 28.42 17.19 3.94
C ASP A 416 29.31 16.57 5.03
N ASP A 417 30.34 17.28 5.49
CA ASP A 417 31.20 16.85 6.60
C ASP A 417 30.42 16.75 7.94
N LEU A 418 29.48 17.66 8.19
CA LEU A 418 28.62 17.63 9.37
C LEU A 418 27.56 16.54 9.30
N ALA A 419 27.06 16.22 8.11
CA ALA A 419 26.09 15.15 7.90
C ALA A 419 26.72 13.74 7.97
N ALA A 420 28.04 13.64 7.75
CA ALA A 420 28.81 12.40 7.81
C ALA A 420 29.37 12.07 9.21
N ALA A 421 29.40 13.04 10.13
CA ALA A 421 29.87 12.91 11.51
C ALA A 421 28.74 12.49 12.47
#